data_AF-A0A2H6B144-F1
#
_entry.id   AF-A0A2H6B144-F1
#
_cell.length_a   1.000
_cell.length_b   1.000
_cell.length_c   1.000
_cell.angle_alpha   90.00
_cell.angle_beta   90.00
_cell.angle_gamma   90.00
#
_symmetry.space_group_name_H-M   'P 1'
#
loop_
_entity.id
_entity.type
_entity.pdbx_description
1 polymer ?
#
loop_
_entity_poly.entity_id
_entity_poly.type
_entity_poly.pdbx_seq_one_letter_code
_entity_poly.pdbx_strand_id
1 'polypeptide(L)'
;MTTTKTQTAIPTFPKFDPEALVALHRANLETWFQAQKILFDYVQTLTRRQAELVNELFARAESFLKGADAKKQPQAYVEEAKQAIEKAMAEAKEAVDLGLKAQAEVVDLFVKRAAANLDEVKKFAA
;
A
#
# COMPACT_ATOMS: atom_id res chain seq x y z
N MET A 1 -53.12 48.90 23.89
CA MET A 1 -53.06 47.86 22.83
C MET A 1 -51.87 48.17 21.95
N THR A 2 -50.77 47.44 22.11
CA THR A 2 -49.59 47.60 21.24
C THR A 2 -49.07 46.21 20.94
N THR A 3 -49.34 45.75 19.72
CA THR A 3 -49.06 44.38 19.28
C THR A 3 -47.60 44.27 18.87
N THR A 4 -46.78 43.58 19.65
CA THR A 4 -45.40 43.23 19.31
C THR A 4 -45.41 42.17 18.20
N LYS A 5 -44.99 42.55 17.00
CA LYS A 5 -44.81 41.64 15.87
C LYS A 5 -43.49 40.89 16.04
N THR A 6 -43.55 39.64 16.49
CA THR A 6 -42.37 38.76 16.57
C THR A 6 -41.92 38.42 15.15
N GLN A 7 -40.83 39.03 14.70
CA GLN A 7 -40.18 38.73 13.43
C GLN A 7 -39.48 37.38 13.56
N THR A 8 -40.05 36.32 13.00
CA THR A 8 -39.42 35.00 12.91
C THR A 8 -38.25 35.09 11.92
N ALA A 9 -37.02 35.07 12.44
CA ALA A 9 -35.81 34.91 11.64
C ALA A 9 -35.86 33.53 10.98
N ILE A 10 -35.91 33.51 9.65
CA ILE A 10 -35.77 32.29 8.87
C ILE A 10 -34.31 31.85 9.02
N PRO A 11 -34.01 30.62 9.46
CA PRO A 11 -32.64 30.14 9.50
C PRO A 11 -32.07 30.16 8.07
N THR A 12 -31.01 30.93 7.87
CA THR A 12 -30.23 30.91 6.63
C THR A 12 -29.67 29.50 6.44
N PHE A 13 -30.07 28.84 5.36
CA PHE A 13 -29.43 27.60 4.94
C PHE A 13 -27.95 27.89 4.61
N PRO A 14 -27.00 27.04 5.04
CA PRO A 14 -25.59 27.19 4.69
C PRO A 14 -25.42 27.21 3.18
N LYS A 15 -24.43 27.95 2.71
CA LYS A 15 -24.20 28.16 1.27
C LYS A 15 -23.72 26.85 0.66
N PHE A 16 -24.57 26.18 -0.11
CA PHE A 16 -24.20 24.97 -0.82
C PHE A 16 -23.19 25.29 -1.94
N ASP A 17 -22.00 24.69 -1.88
CA ASP A 17 -20.94 24.82 -2.88
C ASP A 17 -20.84 23.56 -3.77
N PRO A 18 -21.36 23.60 -5.01
CA PRO A 18 -21.32 22.46 -5.91
C PRO A 18 -19.91 22.13 -6.42
N GLU A 19 -18.99 23.09 -6.49
CA GLU A 19 -17.61 22.84 -6.92
C GLU A 19 -16.87 22.04 -5.85
N ALA A 20 -17.08 22.39 -4.58
CA ALA A 20 -16.53 21.63 -3.46
C ALA A 20 -17.10 20.20 -3.39
N LEU A 21 -18.37 19.96 -3.78
CA LEU A 21 -18.92 18.61 -3.89
C LEU A 21 -18.21 17.78 -4.98
N VAL A 22 -17.99 18.38 -6.15
CA VAL A 22 -17.26 17.71 -7.25
C VAL A 22 -15.81 17.40 -6.83
N ALA A 23 -15.16 18.34 -6.14
CA ALA A 23 -13.81 18.14 -5.61
C ALA A 23 -13.76 16.99 -4.58
N LEU A 24 -14.72 16.92 -3.66
CA LEU A 24 -14.87 15.83 -2.68
C LEU A 24 -14.95 14.46 -3.37
N HIS A 25 -15.80 14.34 -4.41
CA HIS A 25 -15.94 13.09 -5.17
C HIS A 25 -14.67 12.74 -5.95
N ARG A 26 -14.02 13.71 -6.60
CA ARG A 26 -12.74 13.49 -7.29
C ARG A 26 -11.67 12.99 -6.33
N ALA A 27 -11.52 13.62 -5.17
CA ALA A 27 -10.54 13.23 -4.15
C ALA A 27 -10.80 11.81 -3.61
N ASN A 28 -12.06 11.41 -3.43
CA ASN A 28 -12.42 10.03 -3.05
C ASN A 28 -12.01 9.02 -4.13
N LEU A 29 -12.25 9.32 -5.41
CA LEU A 29 -11.84 8.45 -6.51
C LEU A 29 -10.32 8.35 -6.62
N GLU A 30 -9.60 9.46 -6.51
CA GLU A 30 -8.13 9.47 -6.53
C GLU A 30 -7.54 8.65 -5.38
N THR A 31 -8.12 8.75 -4.19
CA THR A 31 -7.74 7.92 -3.02
C THR A 31 -7.92 6.44 -3.35
N TRP A 32 -9.03 6.06 -3.97
CA TRP A 32 -9.26 4.67 -4.35
C TRP A 32 -8.27 4.19 -5.42
N PHE A 33 -8.00 5.00 -6.45
CA PHE A 33 -6.99 4.67 -7.47
C PHE A 33 -5.58 4.55 -6.88
N GLN A 34 -5.21 5.41 -5.94
CA GLN A 34 -3.93 5.33 -5.24
C GLN A 34 -3.83 4.03 -4.41
N ALA A 35 -4.89 3.62 -3.73
CA ALA A 35 -4.93 2.33 -3.03
C ALA A 35 -4.73 1.15 -4.01
N GLN A 36 -5.40 1.15 -5.16
CA GLN A 36 -5.21 0.13 -6.20
C GLN A 36 -3.77 0.13 -6.73
N LYS A 37 -3.17 1.31 -6.90
CA LYS A 37 -1.78 1.43 -7.34
C LYS A 37 -0.80 0.83 -6.33
N ILE A 38 -0.99 1.07 -5.02
CA ILE A 38 -0.17 0.45 -3.97
C ILE A 38 -0.23 -1.07 -4.05
N LEU A 39 -1.43 -1.64 -4.24
CA LEU A 39 -1.61 -3.08 -4.42
C LEU A 39 -0.95 -3.61 -5.69
N PHE A 40 -1.04 -2.86 -6.79
CA PHE A 40 -0.37 -3.24 -8.04
C PHE A 40 1.16 -3.23 -7.90
N ASP A 41 1.71 -2.17 -7.30
CA ASP A 41 3.15 -2.04 -7.07
C ASP A 41 3.66 -3.14 -6.12
N TYR A 42 2.85 -3.54 -5.13
CA TYR A 42 3.10 -4.70 -4.26
C TYR A 42 3.20 -6.00 -5.07
N VAL A 43 2.20 -6.31 -5.90
CA VAL A 43 2.18 -7.52 -6.73
C VAL A 43 3.31 -7.51 -7.76
N GLN A 44 3.60 -6.37 -8.38
CA GLN A 44 4.69 -6.23 -9.34
C GLN A 44 6.03 -6.53 -8.67
N THR A 45 6.25 -6.02 -7.46
CA THR A 45 7.48 -6.26 -6.69
C THR A 45 7.61 -7.74 -6.32
N LEU A 46 6.54 -8.38 -5.85
CA LEU A 46 6.54 -9.82 -5.59
C LEU A 46 6.80 -10.66 -6.84
N THR A 47 6.18 -10.30 -7.97
CA THR A 47 6.34 -11.03 -9.23
C THR A 47 7.78 -10.95 -9.74
N ARG A 48 8.41 -9.77 -9.64
CA ARG A 48 9.82 -9.58 -10.01
C ARG A 48 10.74 -10.50 -9.18
N ARG A 49 10.45 -10.65 -7.89
CA ARG A 49 11.17 -11.58 -7.00
C ARG A 49 10.97 -13.04 -7.37
N GLN A 50 9.75 -13.44 -7.70
CA GLN A 50 9.49 -14.81 -8.15
C GLN A 50 10.28 -15.14 -9.43
N ALA A 51 10.41 -14.18 -10.36
CA ALA A 51 11.26 -14.34 -11.53
C ALA A 51 12.75 -14.49 -11.17
N GLU A 52 13.24 -13.71 -10.21
CA GLU A 52 14.63 -13.82 -9.70
C GLU A 52 14.89 -15.18 -9.04
N LEU A 53 13.94 -15.68 -8.23
CA LEU A 53 14.00 -17.01 -7.62
C LEU A 53 14.05 -18.13 -8.66
N VAL A 54 13.24 -18.03 -9.72
CA VAL A 54 13.24 -19.00 -10.82
C VAL A 54 14.59 -18.99 -11.54
N ASN A 55 15.15 -17.81 -11.84
CA ASN A 55 16.47 -17.70 -12.47
C ASN A 55 17.56 -18.34 -11.61
N GLU A 56 17.52 -18.14 -10.29
CA GLU A 56 18.47 -18.74 -9.38
C GLU A 56 18.32 -20.26 -9.30
N LEU A 57 17.08 -20.77 -9.25
CA LEU A 57 16.81 -22.21 -9.28
C LEU A 57 17.36 -22.85 -10.56
N PHE A 58 17.18 -22.21 -11.71
CA PHE A 58 17.76 -22.66 -12.97
C PHE A 58 19.29 -22.68 -12.93
N ALA A 59 19.94 -21.62 -12.44
CA ALA A 59 21.39 -21.57 -12.31
C ALA A 59 21.91 -22.67 -11.37
N ARG A 60 21.20 -22.92 -10.26
CA ARG A 60 21.55 -23.96 -9.29
C ARG A 60 21.38 -25.37 -9.88
N ALA A 61 20.28 -25.61 -10.60
CA ALA A 61 20.03 -26.86 -11.31
C ALA A 61 21.09 -27.12 -12.40
N GLU A 62 21.47 -26.09 -13.16
CA GLU A 62 22.55 -26.19 -14.15
C GLU A 62 23.90 -26.54 -13.49
N SER A 63 24.21 -25.94 -12.33
CA SER A 63 25.41 -26.29 -11.56
C SER A 63 25.39 -27.75 -11.08
N PHE A 64 24.21 -28.26 -10.71
CA PHE A 64 24.05 -29.63 -10.23
C PHE A 64 24.16 -30.64 -11.38
N LEU A 65 23.59 -30.31 -12.55
CA LEU A 65 23.69 -31.10 -13.78
C LEU A 65 25.11 -31.12 -14.36
N LYS A 66 25.89 -30.05 -14.16
CA LYS A 66 27.33 -30.01 -14.49
C LYS A 66 28.18 -30.88 -13.55
N GLY A 67 27.56 -31.53 -12.57
CA GLY A 67 28.17 -32.49 -11.65
C GLY A 67 28.63 -31.81 -10.37
N ALA A 68 28.26 -32.39 -9.23
CA ALA A 68 28.84 -32.03 -7.94
C ALA A 68 30.36 -32.23 -8.03
N ASP A 69 31.11 -31.14 -7.84
CA ASP A 69 32.56 -31.16 -7.91
C ASP A 69 33.09 -32.16 -6.87
N ALA A 70 33.58 -33.32 -7.32
CA ALA A 70 34.04 -34.39 -6.44
C ALA A 70 35.23 -33.97 -5.55
N LYS A 71 35.78 -32.77 -5.77
CA LYS A 71 36.83 -32.12 -4.96
C LYS A 71 36.30 -31.12 -3.93
N LYS A 72 34.98 -30.88 -3.84
CA LYS A 72 34.43 -29.95 -2.85
C LYS A 72 34.71 -30.43 -1.44
N GLN A 73 35.36 -29.58 -0.65
CA GLN A 73 35.62 -29.88 0.74
C GLN A 73 34.31 -29.87 1.55
N PRO A 74 34.19 -30.71 2.61
CA PRO A 74 33.01 -30.74 3.49
C PRO A 74 32.58 -29.35 4.02
N GLN A 75 33.54 -28.46 4.28
CA GLN A 75 33.28 -27.07 4.69
C GLN A 75 32.51 -26.25 3.63
N ALA A 76 32.73 -26.50 2.34
CA ALA A 76 32.02 -25.79 1.28
C ALA A 76 30.52 -26.10 1.28
N TYR A 77 30.14 -27.33 1.63
CA TYR A 77 28.72 -27.70 1.76
C TYR A 77 28.05 -27.02 2.96
N VAL A 78 28.78 -26.86 4.07
CA VAL A 78 28.28 -26.15 5.27
C VAL A 78 28.06 -24.67 4.96
N GLU A 79 28.99 -24.02 4.26
CA GLU A 79 28.83 -22.62 3.86
C GLU A 79 27.69 -22.44 2.84
N GLU A 80 27.53 -23.35 1.88
CA GLU A 80 26.40 -23.30 0.93
C GLU A 80 25.04 -23.48 1.61
N ALA A 81 24.96 -24.36 2.61
CA ALA A 81 23.76 -24.54 3.41
C ALA A 81 23.45 -23.27 4.24
N LYS A 82 24.47 -22.68 4.85
CA LYS A 82 24.34 -21.44 5.63
C LYS A 82 23.88 -20.27 4.76
N GLN A 83 24.53 -20.07 3.61
CA GLN A 83 24.14 -19.03 2.64
C GLN A 83 22.70 -19.22 2.14
N ALA A 84 22.26 -20.46 1.90
CA ALA A 84 20.88 -20.72 1.52
C ALA A 84 19.87 -20.36 2.62
N ILE A 85 20.20 -20.63 3.88
CA ILE A 85 19.36 -20.28 5.03
C ILE A 85 19.30 -18.75 5.22
N GLU A 86 20.46 -18.08 5.19
CA GLU A 86 20.54 -16.62 5.29
C GLU A 86 19.74 -15.93 4.18
N LYS A 87 19.84 -16.46 2.96
CA LYS A 87 19.06 -15.96 1.82
C LYS A 87 17.57 -16.15 2.01
N ALA A 88 17.11 -17.35 2.36
CA ALA A 88 15.69 -17.63 2.59
C ALA A 88 15.11 -16.74 3.71
N MET A 89 15.87 -16.51 4.78
CA MET A 89 15.49 -15.60 5.86
C MET A 89 15.38 -14.16 5.39
N ALA A 90 16.33 -13.68 4.59
CA ALA A 90 16.30 -12.33 4.03
C ALA A 90 15.09 -12.12 3.10
N GLU A 91 14.81 -13.09 2.23
CA GLU A 91 13.66 -13.07 1.33
C GLU A 91 12.33 -13.06 2.09
N ALA A 92 12.20 -13.91 3.11
CA ALA A 92 11.02 -13.96 3.97
C ALA A 92 10.81 -12.63 4.72
N LYS A 93 11.88 -12.07 5.29
CA LYS A 93 11.82 -10.77 5.97
C LYS A 93 11.36 -9.67 5.03
N GLU A 94 11.91 -9.61 3.82
CA GLU A 94 11.56 -8.57 2.89
C GLU A 94 10.13 -8.72 2.34
N ALA A 95 9.63 -9.95 2.15
CA ALA A 95 8.23 -10.18 1.80
C ALA A 95 7.27 -9.66 2.89
N VAL A 96 7.62 -9.89 4.16
CA VAL A 96 6.87 -9.37 5.31
C VAL A 96 6.95 -7.84 5.36
N ASP A 97 8.14 -7.26 5.23
CA ASP A 97 8.35 -5.82 5.28
C ASP A 97 7.60 -5.11 4.13
N LEU A 98 7.59 -5.69 2.93
CA LEU A 98 6.84 -5.20 1.77
C LEU A 98 5.32 -5.25 2.02
N GLY A 99 4.82 -6.35 2.59
CA GLY A 99 3.40 -6.51 2.91
C GLY A 99 2.93 -5.53 3.97
N LEU A 100 3.71 -5.37 5.04
CA LEU A 100 3.43 -4.40 6.10
C LEU A 100 3.45 -2.96 5.56
N LYS A 101 4.41 -2.64 4.69
CA LYS A 101 4.49 -1.32 4.06
C LYS A 101 3.25 -1.03 3.20
N ALA A 102 2.87 -1.95 2.32
CA ALA A 102 1.69 -1.77 1.47
C ALA A 102 0.41 -1.58 2.31
N GLN A 103 0.23 -2.35 3.38
CA GLN A 103 -0.90 -2.18 4.30
C GLN A 103 -0.87 -0.83 5.01
N ALA A 104 0.29 -0.41 5.53
CA ALA A 104 0.44 0.87 6.20
C ALA A 104 0.16 2.05 5.28
N GLU A 105 0.63 2.02 4.04
CA GLU A 105 0.38 3.07 3.03
C GLU A 105 -1.11 3.17 2.68
N VAL A 106 -1.81 2.03 2.51
CA VAL A 106 -3.26 2.02 2.28
C VAL A 106 -4.02 2.59 3.48
N VAL A 107 -3.68 2.17 4.70
CA VAL A 107 -4.33 2.68 5.92
C VAL A 107 -4.12 4.19 6.06
N ASP A 108 -2.89 4.67 5.91
CA ASP A 108 -2.56 6.09 5.99
C ASP A 108 -3.33 6.92 4.95
N LEU A 109 -3.42 6.42 3.72
CA LEU A 109 -4.19 7.03 2.64
C LEU A 109 -5.68 7.20 3.01
N PHE A 110 -6.31 6.16 3.56
CA PHE A 110 -7.71 6.23 3.98
C PHE A 110 -7.93 7.09 5.24
N VAL A 111 -7.01 7.05 6.21
CA VAL A 111 -7.06 7.90 7.41
C VAL A 111 -6.99 9.38 7.02
N LYS A 112 -6.05 9.74 6.15
CA LYS A 112 -5.93 11.10 5.61
C LYS A 112 -7.19 11.52 4.88
N ARG A 113 -7.77 10.64 4.05
CA ARG A 113 -9.01 10.97 3.34
C ARG A 113 -10.19 11.16 4.29
N ALA A 114 -10.31 10.32 5.32
CA ALA A 114 -11.34 10.46 6.34
C ALA A 114 -11.23 11.79 7.10
N ALA A 115 -10.01 12.20 7.49
CA ALA A 115 -9.78 13.50 8.12
C ALA A 115 -10.18 14.66 7.20
N ALA A 116 -9.77 14.60 5.93
CA ALA A 116 -10.12 15.63 4.93
C ALA A 116 -11.64 15.70 4.67
N ASN A 117 -12.34 14.55 4.64
CA ASN A 117 -13.81 14.52 4.51
C ASN A 117 -14.49 15.26 5.67
N LEU A 118 -14.01 15.10 6.91
CA LEU A 118 -14.57 15.79 8.07
C LEU A 118 -14.39 17.31 7.98
N ASP A 119 -13.26 17.77 7.46
CA ASP A 119 -13.00 19.20 7.27
C ASP A 119 -13.78 19.79 6.09
N GLU A 120 -14.00 19.01 5.03
CA GLU A 120 -14.84 19.40 3.90
C GLU A 120 -16.33 19.49 4.30
N VAL A 121 -16.84 18.57 5.13
CA VAL A 121 -18.21 18.63 5.66
C VAL A 121 -18.46 19.89 6.51
N LYS A 122 -17.48 20.32 7.31
CA LYS A 122 -17.57 21.59 8.05
C LYS A 122 -17.67 22.80 7.12
N LYS A 123 -17.01 22.77 5.96
CA LYS A 123 -17.11 23.84 4.95
C LYS A 123 -18.47 23.87 4.26
N PHE A 124 -19.11 22.73 4.06
CA PHE A 124 -20.48 22.66 3.53
C PHE A 124 -21.56 23.11 4.54
N ALA A 125 -21.26 23.04 5.84
CA ALA A 125 -22.18 23.39 6.92
C ALA A 125 -22.05 24.84 7.42
N ALA A 126 -21.03 25.58 6.97
CA ALA A 126 -20.78 26.99 7.30
C ALA A 126 -21.38 27.93 6.25
#